data_AF-A0A804JXT4-F1
#
_entry.id   AF-A0A804JXT4-F1
#
_cell.length_a   1.000
_cell.length_b   1.000
_cell.length_c   1.000
_cell.angle_alpha   90.00
_cell.angle_beta   90.00
_cell.angle_gamma   90.00
#
_symmetry.space_group_name_H-M   'P 1'
#
loop_
_entity.id
_entity.type
_entity.pdbx_description
1 polymer ?
#
loop_
_entity_poly.entity_id
_entity_poly.type
_entity_poly.pdbx_seq_one_letter_code
_entity_poly.pdbx_strand_id
1 'polypeptide(L)'
;MRPLACCKSSYQEEDEEVQTRGQKHRVFTYEEIHAATSGFSASALLGRGSHGSVYRASLDQGRLLAAAKLPSLAFASSGSPSATDAEIDLLSSLPRSPLFVNLVGATPASGPSPRIPVVDLMPHGSLYDLLHDPLRPSPPFSHRLRLALRSAAALAQLHSLRVVHRDVKPANLLLDAKGRTRLADFGLAIRLPLPGGDEDRSLPPPAGTMGYLDPGYVRPVDASTRTDVYSFGVLLLEVLSGREAIDVEYSPPSLVDWATPLLEEGRFEELWDPRAAPEDRSEEEAARAVAEVAGRCLAPAAGDRPSMAEVVTVLRAANRRRLWRWALRRPGKRSRPPNGRNSVSDVAGS
;
A
#
# COMPACT_ATOMS: atom_id res chain seq x y z
N MET A 1 -45.89 -3.21 -33.03
CA MET A 1 -44.99 -4.38 -33.18
C MET A 1 -43.92 -4.08 -34.22
N ARG A 2 -42.69 -3.84 -33.75
CA ARG A 2 -41.37 -3.98 -34.42
C ARG A 2 -40.36 -3.28 -33.51
N PRO A 3 -39.50 -4.01 -32.76
CA PRO A 3 -38.52 -3.39 -31.88
C PRO A 3 -37.26 -2.99 -32.66
N LEU A 4 -36.74 -1.81 -32.30
CA LEU A 4 -35.46 -1.27 -32.74
C LEU A 4 -34.29 -2.02 -32.07
N ALA A 5 -33.23 -2.20 -32.84
CA ALA A 5 -32.03 -2.96 -32.50
C ALA A 5 -31.31 -2.43 -31.24
N CYS A 6 -31.04 -3.35 -30.31
CA CYS A 6 -30.17 -3.13 -29.16
C CYS A 6 -28.71 -3.37 -29.61
N CYS A 7 -27.88 -2.32 -29.54
CA CYS A 7 -26.44 -2.40 -29.74
C CYS A 7 -25.81 -3.05 -28.50
N LYS A 8 -25.36 -4.31 -28.62
CA LYS A 8 -24.57 -5.00 -27.60
C LYS A 8 -23.12 -4.54 -27.74
N SER A 9 -22.63 -3.68 -26.84
CA SER A 9 -21.19 -3.51 -26.65
C SER A 9 -20.70 -4.60 -25.70
N SER A 10 -20.08 -5.62 -26.26
CA SER A 10 -19.29 -6.63 -25.54
C SER A 10 -18.05 -5.98 -24.96
N TYR A 11 -18.04 -5.74 -23.65
CA TYR A 11 -16.80 -5.52 -22.92
C TYR A 11 -16.25 -6.91 -22.59
N GLN A 12 -15.18 -7.29 -23.30
CA GLN A 12 -14.38 -8.45 -22.96
C GLN A 12 -13.59 -8.11 -21.69
N GLU A 13 -13.90 -8.78 -20.58
CA GLU A 13 -13.00 -8.86 -19.44
C GLU A 13 -11.83 -9.74 -19.85
N GLU A 14 -10.65 -9.14 -20.00
CA GLU A 14 -9.40 -9.87 -20.15
C GLU A 14 -8.99 -10.36 -18.76
N ASP A 15 -9.37 -11.60 -18.44
CA ASP A 15 -8.81 -12.37 -17.33
C ASP A 15 -7.34 -12.67 -17.63
N GLU A 16 -6.42 -11.91 -17.02
CA GLU A 16 -5.00 -12.29 -16.98
C GLU A 16 -4.85 -13.54 -16.09
N GLU A 17 -4.83 -14.71 -16.72
CA GLU A 17 -4.39 -15.96 -16.10
C GLU A 17 -2.96 -15.78 -15.55
N VAL A 18 -2.84 -15.76 -14.21
CA VAL A 18 -1.56 -15.73 -13.53
C VAL A 18 -0.88 -17.08 -13.69
N GLN A 19 -0.02 -17.18 -14.70
CA GLN A 19 0.76 -18.36 -14.97
C GLN A 19 1.91 -18.48 -13.96
N THR A 20 1.72 -19.30 -12.92
CA THR A 20 2.73 -19.59 -11.90
C THR A 20 3.82 -20.52 -12.44
N ARG A 21 4.70 -19.99 -13.29
CA ARG A 21 6.01 -20.61 -13.57
C ARG A 21 6.88 -20.38 -12.32
N GLY A 22 7.36 -21.46 -11.69
CA GLY A 22 8.24 -21.38 -10.50
C GLY A 22 9.36 -20.35 -10.71
N GLN A 23 9.32 -19.26 -9.94
CA GLN A 23 10.21 -18.13 -10.15
C GLN A 23 11.59 -18.44 -9.58
N LYS A 24 12.59 -18.52 -10.46
CA LYS A 24 13.99 -18.56 -10.04
C LYS A 24 14.43 -17.13 -9.73
N HIS A 25 14.57 -16.80 -8.45
CA HIS A 25 15.24 -15.58 -8.02
C HIS A 25 16.73 -15.63 -8.39
N ARG A 26 17.32 -14.47 -8.70
CA ARG A 26 18.73 -14.39 -9.07
C ARG A 26 19.60 -14.61 -7.83
N VAL A 27 20.72 -15.30 -8.01
CA VAL A 27 21.78 -15.38 -7.01
C VAL A 27 22.86 -14.41 -7.45
N PHE A 28 23.22 -13.47 -6.58
CA PHE A 28 24.24 -12.45 -6.83
C PHE A 28 25.48 -12.71 -5.99
N THR A 29 26.67 -12.40 -6.48
CA THR A 29 27.86 -12.39 -5.63
C THR A 29 27.92 -11.11 -4.78
N TYR A 30 28.68 -11.12 -3.68
CA TYR A 30 28.86 -9.89 -2.90
C TYR A 30 29.56 -8.82 -3.75
N GLU A 31 30.56 -9.21 -4.54
CA GLU A 31 31.33 -8.34 -5.43
C GLU A 31 30.44 -7.68 -6.49
N GLU A 32 29.47 -8.41 -7.05
CA GLU A 32 28.47 -7.86 -7.97
C GLU A 32 27.64 -6.77 -7.31
N ILE A 33 27.13 -7.00 -6.10
CA ILE A 33 26.32 -6.01 -5.38
C ILE A 33 27.16 -4.83 -4.94
N HIS A 34 28.38 -5.08 -4.48
CA HIS A 34 29.33 -4.04 -4.12
C HIS A 34 29.64 -3.15 -5.32
N ALA A 35 29.92 -3.72 -6.50
CA ALA A 35 30.14 -2.95 -7.72
C ALA A 35 28.87 -2.19 -8.17
N ALA A 36 27.70 -2.85 -8.13
CA ALA A 36 26.43 -2.26 -8.54
C ALA A 36 25.99 -1.07 -7.67
N THR A 37 26.46 -1.01 -6.42
CA THR A 37 26.18 0.08 -5.46
C THR A 37 27.33 1.08 -5.34
N SER A 38 28.33 1.03 -6.22
CA SER A 38 29.54 1.86 -6.16
C SER A 38 30.27 1.75 -4.82
N GLY A 39 30.35 0.53 -4.27
CA GLY A 39 30.92 0.23 -2.97
C GLY A 39 30.07 0.71 -1.79
N PHE A 40 28.75 0.59 -1.89
CA PHE A 40 27.80 1.11 -0.89
C PHE A 40 28.04 2.60 -0.59
N SER A 41 28.28 3.39 -1.63
CA SER A 41 28.61 4.81 -1.49
C SER A 41 27.44 5.61 -0.92
N ALA A 42 27.76 6.73 -0.26
CA ALA A 42 26.75 7.68 0.23
C ALA A 42 25.87 8.24 -0.91
N SER A 43 26.41 8.37 -2.12
CA SER A 43 25.66 8.84 -3.30
C SER A 43 24.65 7.83 -3.84
N ALA A 44 24.82 6.54 -3.51
CA ALA A 44 23.86 5.49 -3.85
C ALA A 44 22.85 5.23 -2.71
N LEU A 45 23.02 5.84 -1.54
CA LEU A 45 22.15 5.61 -0.38
C LEU A 45 20.74 6.14 -0.66
N LEU A 46 19.74 5.26 -0.56
CA LEU A 46 18.33 5.58 -0.68
C LEU A 46 17.68 5.85 0.68
N GLY A 47 18.15 5.16 1.73
CA GLY A 47 17.64 5.33 3.08
C GLY A 47 18.35 4.46 4.10
N ARG A 48 18.17 4.79 5.38
CA ARG A 48 18.64 4.01 6.53
C ARG A 48 17.46 3.72 7.45
N GLY A 49 17.37 2.48 7.93
CA GLY A 49 16.38 2.06 8.91
C GLY A 49 16.99 1.15 9.97
N SER A 50 16.17 0.68 10.91
CA SER A 50 16.58 -0.26 11.96
C SER A 50 17.18 -1.55 11.40
N HIS A 51 16.71 -1.99 10.23
CA HIS A 51 17.12 -3.23 9.57
C HIS A 51 18.35 -3.07 8.65
N GLY A 52 18.96 -1.88 8.58
CA GLY A 52 20.15 -1.64 7.77
C GLY A 52 20.02 -0.45 6.80
N SER A 53 20.85 -0.45 5.76
CA SER A 53 20.93 0.63 4.77
C SER A 53 20.53 0.13 3.40
N VAL A 54 19.71 0.91 2.68
CA VAL A 54 19.23 0.55 1.35
C VAL A 54 19.95 1.41 0.32
N TYR A 55 20.54 0.77 -0.69
CA TYR A 55 21.33 1.42 -1.73
C TYR A 55 20.72 1.17 -3.11
N ARG A 56 20.79 2.17 -3.96
CA ARG A 56 20.52 2.03 -5.40
C ARG A 56 21.58 1.14 -6.01
N ALA A 57 21.14 0.06 -6.64
CA ALA A 57 21.99 -0.89 -7.34
C ALA A 57 21.75 -0.81 -8.85
N SER A 58 22.82 -0.63 -9.62
CA SER A 58 22.84 -0.62 -11.08
C SER A 58 23.39 -1.95 -11.60
N LEU A 59 22.50 -2.91 -11.85
CA LEU A 59 22.82 -4.27 -12.29
C LEU A 59 22.80 -4.37 -13.82
N ASP A 60 23.40 -5.45 -14.35
CA ASP A 60 23.42 -5.78 -15.78
C ASP A 60 23.91 -4.62 -16.65
N GLN A 61 25.03 -4.00 -16.24
CA GLN A 61 25.61 -2.82 -16.90
C GLN A 61 24.63 -1.63 -16.99
N GLY A 62 23.75 -1.49 -15.99
CA GLY A 62 22.78 -0.39 -15.90
C GLY A 62 21.43 -0.65 -16.55
N ARG A 63 21.22 -1.85 -17.12
CA ARG A 63 19.92 -2.25 -17.68
C ARG A 63 18.87 -2.52 -16.61
N LEU A 64 19.29 -2.88 -15.40
CA LEU A 64 18.41 -3.17 -14.27
C LEU A 64 18.75 -2.28 -13.09
N LEU A 65 17.82 -1.39 -12.74
CA LEU A 65 17.90 -0.60 -11.51
C LEU A 65 17.12 -1.31 -10.40
N ALA A 66 17.77 -1.53 -9.27
CA ALA A 66 17.23 -2.22 -8.11
C ALA A 66 17.62 -1.51 -6.81
N ALA A 67 17.11 -2.00 -5.69
CA ALA A 67 17.52 -1.59 -4.35
C ALA A 67 18.17 -2.78 -3.63
N ALA A 68 19.39 -2.59 -3.13
CA ALA A 68 20.11 -3.57 -2.32
C ALA A 68 20.04 -3.17 -0.84
N LYS A 69 19.51 -4.06 0.01
CA LYS A 69 19.36 -3.81 1.46
C LYS A 69 20.55 -4.43 2.19
N LEU A 70 21.55 -3.62 2.54
CA LEU A 70 22.69 -4.07 3.34
C LEU A 70 22.27 -4.17 4.82
N PRO A 71 22.26 -5.37 5.42
CA PRO A 71 21.84 -5.53 6.81
C PRO A 71 22.76 -4.80 7.78
N SER A 72 22.21 -4.36 8.92
CA SER A 72 23.03 -3.77 9.98
C SER A 72 23.88 -4.84 10.67
N LEU A 73 25.18 -4.57 10.84
CA LEU A 73 26.13 -5.46 11.51
C LEU A 73 25.78 -5.74 12.99
N ALA A 74 24.99 -4.87 13.63
CA ALA A 74 24.56 -5.03 15.01
C ALA A 74 23.63 -6.24 15.23
N PHE A 75 22.95 -6.72 14.17
CA PHE A 75 22.00 -7.83 14.23
C PHE A 75 22.58 -9.16 13.70
N ALA A 76 23.86 -9.20 13.31
CA ALA A 76 24.50 -10.39 12.75
C ALA A 76 24.96 -11.40 13.84
N SER A 77 24.89 -11.03 15.12
CA SER A 77 25.64 -11.70 16.21
C SER A 77 24.88 -12.75 17.03
N SER A 78 23.59 -13.03 16.76
CA SER A 78 22.73 -13.74 17.71
C SER A 78 22.45 -15.22 17.42
N GLY A 79 23.02 -15.84 16.39
CA GLY A 79 22.85 -17.28 16.12
C GLY A 79 21.42 -17.75 15.76
N SER A 80 20.42 -16.87 15.81
CA SER A 80 19.10 -17.07 15.19
C SER A 80 19.15 -16.68 13.71
N PRO A 81 18.26 -17.22 12.84
CA PRO A 81 18.06 -16.66 11.50
C PRO A 81 17.82 -15.16 11.63
N SER A 82 18.58 -14.35 10.89
CA SER A 82 18.40 -12.90 10.95
C SER A 82 17.04 -12.53 10.36
N ALA A 83 16.45 -11.40 10.78
CA ALA A 83 15.22 -10.89 10.18
C ALA A 83 15.35 -10.74 8.64
N THR A 84 16.56 -10.48 8.15
CA THR A 84 16.88 -10.46 6.72
C THR A 84 16.77 -11.83 6.07
N ASP A 85 17.23 -12.91 6.71
CA ASP A 85 17.13 -14.25 6.15
C ASP A 85 15.67 -14.67 6.01
N ALA A 86 14.88 -14.44 7.06
CA ALA A 86 13.44 -14.69 7.06
C ALA A 86 12.72 -13.88 5.99
N GLU A 87 13.09 -12.60 5.80
CA GLU A 87 12.56 -11.74 4.75
C GLU A 87 12.86 -12.30 3.35
N ILE A 88 14.11 -12.70 3.08
CA ILE A 88 14.49 -13.25 1.77
C ILE A 88 13.74 -14.55 1.51
N ASP A 89 13.65 -15.44 2.49
CA ASP A 89 12.99 -16.74 2.34
C ASP A 89 11.48 -16.57 2.13
N LEU A 90 10.86 -15.65 2.87
CA LEU A 90 9.45 -15.29 2.69
C LEU A 90 9.22 -14.68 1.31
N LEU A 91 9.95 -13.64 0.93
CA LEU A 91 9.80 -13.00 -0.39
C LEU A 91 10.08 -13.97 -1.54
N SER A 92 11.02 -14.91 -1.37
CA SER A 92 11.32 -15.95 -2.36
C SER A 92 10.16 -16.93 -2.57
N SER A 93 9.31 -17.10 -1.56
CA SER A 93 8.15 -17.99 -1.61
C SER A 93 6.85 -17.27 -1.98
N LEU A 94 6.85 -15.95 -2.09
CA LEU A 94 5.69 -15.18 -2.52
C LEU A 94 5.63 -15.09 -4.05
N PRO A 95 4.43 -15.15 -4.67
CA PRO A 95 4.29 -14.88 -6.09
C PRO A 95 4.64 -13.42 -6.37
N ARG A 96 5.29 -13.15 -7.52
CA ARG A 96 5.43 -11.76 -7.96
C ARG A 96 4.08 -11.09 -8.04
N SER A 97 4.01 -9.88 -7.51
CA SER A 97 2.80 -9.07 -7.52
C SER A 97 3.15 -7.61 -7.79
N PRO A 98 2.34 -6.90 -8.59
CA PRO A 98 2.48 -5.45 -8.73
C PRO A 98 2.11 -4.70 -7.43
N LEU A 99 1.59 -5.38 -6.41
CA LEU A 99 1.22 -4.82 -5.11
C LEU A 99 2.34 -4.92 -4.07
N PHE A 100 3.39 -5.69 -4.34
CA PHE A 100 4.53 -5.88 -3.44
C PHE A 100 5.81 -5.30 -4.06
N VAL A 101 6.75 -4.96 -3.20
CA VAL A 101 8.16 -4.80 -3.58
C VAL A 101 8.75 -6.20 -3.71
N ASN A 102 9.02 -6.63 -4.95
CA ASN A 102 9.39 -8.01 -5.21
C ASN A 102 10.90 -8.24 -5.07
N LEU A 103 11.26 -9.46 -4.68
CA LEU A 103 12.65 -9.91 -4.68
C LEU A 103 13.13 -10.15 -6.13
N VAL A 104 14.16 -9.39 -6.51
CA VAL A 104 14.93 -9.61 -7.74
C VAL A 104 15.87 -10.80 -7.54
N GLY A 105 16.55 -10.83 -6.39
CA GLY A 105 17.47 -11.88 -6.01
C GLY A 105 18.14 -11.59 -4.67
N ALA A 106 19.10 -12.42 -4.27
CA ALA A 106 19.89 -12.21 -3.07
C ALA A 106 21.29 -12.80 -3.19
N THR A 107 22.20 -12.42 -2.29
CA THR A 107 23.47 -13.14 -2.13
C THR A 107 23.24 -14.52 -1.46
N PRO A 108 24.13 -15.52 -1.70
CA PRO A 108 24.00 -16.86 -1.15
C PRO A 108 23.93 -16.88 0.38
N ALA A 109 23.16 -17.83 0.93
CA ALA A 109 23.13 -18.11 2.37
C ALA A 109 24.43 -18.75 2.87
N SER A 110 25.07 -19.57 2.02
CA SER A 110 26.35 -20.20 2.31
C SER A 110 27.48 -19.33 1.75
N GLY A 111 28.02 -18.44 2.57
CA GLY A 111 29.14 -17.57 2.22
C GLY A 111 29.70 -16.82 3.43
N PRO A 112 30.89 -16.21 3.30
CA PRO A 112 31.49 -15.44 4.40
C PRO A 112 30.82 -14.07 4.62
N SER A 113 29.93 -13.66 3.72
CA SER A 113 29.28 -12.34 3.71
C SER A 113 27.81 -12.46 4.12
N PRO A 114 27.21 -11.40 4.69
CA PRO A 114 25.79 -11.39 5.01
C PRO A 114 24.93 -11.56 3.73
N ARG A 115 23.73 -12.14 3.90
CA ARG A 115 22.73 -12.15 2.82
C ARG A 115 22.24 -10.73 2.55
N ILE A 116 22.26 -10.32 1.30
CA ILE A 116 21.81 -9.00 0.84
C ILE A 116 20.63 -9.21 -0.10
N PRO A 117 19.39 -8.86 0.30
CA PRO A 117 18.26 -8.84 -0.60
C PRO A 117 18.44 -7.73 -1.64
N VAL A 118 18.15 -8.07 -2.88
CA VAL A 118 18.00 -7.15 -4.00
C VAL A 118 16.53 -7.15 -4.40
N VAL A 119 15.88 -5.99 -4.31
CA VAL A 119 14.45 -5.83 -4.57
C VAL A 119 14.18 -4.77 -5.62
N ASP A 120 12.94 -4.70 -6.10
CA ASP A 120 12.49 -3.66 -7.03
C ASP A 120 12.83 -2.25 -6.49
N LEU A 121 13.38 -1.37 -7.34
CA LEU A 121 13.65 0.03 -6.96
C LEU A 121 12.35 0.85 -6.89
N MET A 122 12.15 1.57 -5.78
CA MET A 122 11.01 2.45 -5.54
C MET A 122 11.45 3.92 -5.53
N PRO A 123 11.42 4.63 -6.67
CA PRO A 123 12.09 5.92 -6.82
C PRO A 123 11.36 7.09 -6.18
N HIS A 124 10.08 6.97 -5.83
CA HIS A 124 9.26 8.09 -5.34
C HIS A 124 9.14 8.13 -3.80
N GLY A 125 9.95 7.34 -3.09
CA GLY A 125 9.92 7.25 -1.63
C GLY A 125 8.72 6.45 -1.13
N SER A 126 8.28 6.77 0.08
CA SER A 126 7.20 6.11 0.81
C SER A 126 5.92 6.96 0.86
N LEU A 127 4.81 6.34 1.28
CA LEU A 127 3.59 7.09 1.61
C LEU A 127 3.82 8.02 2.80
N TYR A 128 4.70 7.66 3.73
CA TYR A 128 5.08 8.55 4.85
C TYR A 128 5.67 9.86 4.34
N ASP A 129 6.65 9.79 3.43
CA ASP A 129 7.24 10.98 2.80
C ASP A 129 6.18 11.83 2.08
N LEU A 130 5.20 11.19 1.46
CA LEU A 130 4.13 11.89 0.73
C LEU A 130 3.15 12.63 1.67
N LEU A 131 2.93 12.13 2.88
CA LEU A 131 1.97 12.70 3.84
C LEU A 131 2.61 13.73 4.78
N HIS A 132 3.86 13.48 5.18
CA HIS A 132 4.48 14.15 6.33
C HIS A 132 5.70 15.01 6.00
N ASP A 133 6.30 14.87 4.81
CA ASP A 133 7.42 15.73 4.40
C ASP A 133 6.93 17.17 4.17
N PRO A 134 7.34 18.16 4.99
CA PRO A 134 6.88 19.54 4.87
C PRO A 134 7.38 20.22 3.58
N LEU A 135 8.40 19.66 2.93
CA LEU A 135 8.95 20.15 1.67
C LEU A 135 8.15 19.64 0.46
N ARG A 136 7.27 18.65 0.64
CA ARG A 136 6.45 18.09 -0.44
C ARG A 136 5.02 18.64 -0.37
N PRO A 137 4.43 19.03 -1.52
CA PRO A 137 3.02 19.33 -1.57
C PRO A 137 2.20 18.11 -1.17
N SER A 138 1.34 18.29 -0.17
CA SER A 138 0.37 17.28 0.25
C SER A 138 -0.53 16.91 -0.95
N PRO A 139 -0.69 15.62 -1.27
CA PRO A 139 -1.58 15.19 -2.34
C PRO A 139 -3.05 15.37 -1.93
N PRO A 140 -3.97 15.65 -2.89
CA PRO A 140 -5.39 15.76 -2.61
C PRO A 140 -5.96 14.42 -2.09
N PHE A 141 -7.05 14.47 -1.33
CA PHE A 141 -7.69 13.30 -0.73
C PHE A 141 -7.94 12.18 -1.74
N SER A 142 -8.43 12.50 -2.94
CA SER A 142 -8.66 11.50 -3.98
C SER A 142 -7.43 10.67 -4.32
N HIS A 143 -6.24 11.26 -4.27
CA HIS A 143 -4.97 10.57 -4.50
C HIS A 143 -4.61 9.70 -3.31
N ARG A 144 -4.69 10.24 -2.08
CA ARG A 144 -4.47 9.49 -0.84
C ARG A 144 -5.36 8.24 -0.76
N LEU A 145 -6.64 8.37 -1.11
CA LEU A 145 -7.59 7.26 -1.18
C LEU A 145 -7.19 6.18 -2.20
N ARG A 146 -6.65 6.54 -3.36
CA ARG A 146 -6.16 5.56 -4.35
C ARG A 146 -4.96 4.78 -3.83
N LEU A 147 -4.05 5.46 -3.14
CA LEU A 147 -2.88 4.84 -2.52
C LEU A 147 -3.32 3.88 -1.40
N ALA A 148 -4.20 4.33 -0.51
CA ALA A 148 -4.78 3.51 0.57
C ALA A 148 -5.53 2.28 0.02
N LEU A 149 -6.38 2.45 -1.01
CA LEU A 149 -7.09 1.35 -1.66
C LEU A 149 -6.12 0.29 -2.21
N ARG A 150 -5.04 0.72 -2.86
CA ARG A 150 -4.04 -0.20 -3.40
C ARG A 150 -3.26 -0.91 -2.30
N SER A 151 -2.95 -0.22 -1.20
CA SER A 151 -2.32 -0.82 -0.02
C SER A 151 -3.23 -1.84 0.67
N ALA A 152 -4.54 -1.55 0.77
CA ALA A 152 -5.52 -2.51 1.25
C ALA A 152 -5.56 -3.78 0.38
N ALA A 153 -5.47 -3.61 -0.95
CA ALA A 153 -5.42 -4.73 -1.88
C ALA A 153 -4.15 -5.57 -1.70
N ALA A 154 -3.00 -4.94 -1.41
CA ALA A 154 -1.76 -5.64 -1.10
C ALA A 154 -1.92 -6.52 0.15
N LEU A 155 -2.46 -5.98 1.24
CA LEU A 155 -2.68 -6.74 2.47
C LEU A 155 -3.75 -7.83 2.29
N ALA A 156 -4.82 -7.58 1.54
CA ALA A 156 -5.81 -8.61 1.22
C ALA A 156 -5.17 -9.79 0.46
N GLN A 157 -4.29 -9.52 -0.50
CA GLN A 157 -3.52 -10.55 -1.20
C GLN A 157 -2.53 -11.27 -0.26
N LEU A 158 -1.89 -10.55 0.65
CA LEU A 158 -0.96 -11.15 1.61
C LEU A 158 -1.69 -12.08 2.59
N HIS A 159 -2.86 -11.65 3.09
CA HIS A 159 -3.71 -12.40 4.01
C HIS A 159 -4.30 -13.65 3.37
N SER A 160 -4.62 -13.63 2.07
CA SER A 160 -5.08 -14.84 1.36
C SER A 160 -3.99 -15.91 1.25
N LEU A 161 -2.72 -15.51 1.34
CA LEU A 161 -1.56 -16.40 1.43
C LEU A 161 -1.21 -16.80 2.88
N ARG A 162 -2.09 -16.47 3.84
CA ARG A 162 -1.91 -16.67 5.29
C ARG A 162 -0.64 -16.02 5.84
N VAL A 163 -0.23 -14.89 5.25
CA VAL A 163 0.92 -14.12 5.71
C VAL A 163 0.42 -12.90 6.47
N VAL A 164 0.97 -12.64 7.65
CA VAL A 164 0.74 -11.42 8.44
C VAL A 164 2.00 -10.56 8.35
N HIS A 165 1.84 -9.30 7.97
CA HIS A 165 2.93 -8.36 7.75
C HIS A 165 3.59 -7.90 9.06
N ARG A 166 2.77 -7.61 10.08
CA ARG A 166 3.14 -7.16 11.44
C ARG A 166 3.77 -5.77 11.56
N ASP A 167 4.16 -5.15 10.45
CA ASP A 167 4.67 -3.77 10.44
C ASP A 167 3.99 -2.89 9.37
N VAL A 168 2.66 -2.87 9.35
CA VAL A 168 1.90 -2.04 8.39
C VAL A 168 1.93 -0.59 8.84
N LYS A 169 2.58 0.28 8.05
CA LYS A 169 2.67 1.72 8.27
C LYS A 169 3.00 2.44 6.95
N PRO A 170 2.76 3.76 6.83
CA PRO A 170 3.05 4.51 5.61
C PRO A 170 4.50 4.43 5.12
N ALA A 171 5.48 4.31 6.03
CA ALA A 171 6.89 4.18 5.67
C ALA A 171 7.19 2.87 4.92
N ASN A 172 6.38 1.82 5.13
CA ASN A 172 6.50 0.52 4.47
C ASN A 172 5.61 0.40 3.21
N LEU A 173 4.98 1.50 2.78
CA LEU A 173 4.23 1.59 1.54
C LEU A 173 5.01 2.45 0.53
N LEU A 174 5.85 1.80 -0.26
CA LEU A 174 6.74 2.49 -1.19
C LEU A 174 6.05 2.80 -2.52
N LEU A 175 6.51 3.84 -3.21
CA LEU A 175 5.92 4.34 -4.44
C LEU A 175 6.78 3.96 -5.65
N ASP A 176 6.18 3.20 -6.57
CA ASP A 176 6.84 2.76 -7.80
C ASP A 176 7.03 3.91 -8.81
N ALA A 177 7.71 3.65 -9.93
CA ALA A 177 7.95 4.65 -10.97
C ALA A 177 6.68 5.25 -11.58
N LYS A 178 5.51 4.63 -11.41
CA LYS A 178 4.20 5.16 -11.86
C LYS A 178 3.42 5.82 -10.71
N GLY A 179 4.04 6.04 -9.56
CA GLY A 179 3.41 6.63 -8.37
C GLY A 179 2.41 5.70 -7.69
N ARG A 180 2.53 4.38 -7.86
CA ARG A 180 1.61 3.40 -7.26
C ARG A 180 2.23 2.79 -6.02
N THR A 181 1.45 2.63 -4.95
CA THR A 181 1.90 1.97 -3.72
C THR A 181 2.24 0.50 -3.94
N ARG A 182 3.29 0.07 -3.23
CA ARG A 182 3.75 -1.31 -3.09
C ARG A 182 4.14 -1.56 -1.65
N LEU A 183 3.62 -2.65 -1.08
CA LEU A 183 3.97 -3.06 0.29
C LEU A 183 5.41 -3.59 0.31
N ALA A 184 6.19 -3.11 1.29
CA ALA A 184 7.61 -3.37 1.47
C ALA A 184 7.92 -3.75 2.93
N ASP A 185 9.17 -4.13 3.17
CA ASP A 185 9.73 -4.53 4.47
C ASP A 185 9.01 -5.71 5.14
N PHE A 186 9.31 -6.91 4.65
CA PHE A 186 8.73 -8.15 5.15
C PHE A 186 9.56 -8.76 6.30
N GLY A 187 10.46 -7.97 6.92
CA GLY A 187 11.37 -8.42 7.98
C GLY A 187 10.68 -8.95 9.24
N LEU A 188 9.46 -8.50 9.53
CA LEU A 188 8.66 -9.00 10.67
C LEU A 188 7.56 -9.98 10.26
N ALA A 189 7.38 -10.19 8.95
CA ALA A 189 6.24 -10.93 8.45
C ALA A 189 6.35 -12.44 8.72
N ILE A 190 5.20 -13.08 8.95
CA ILE A 190 5.11 -14.49 9.33
C ILE A 190 4.04 -15.22 8.53
N ARG A 191 4.24 -16.52 8.31
CA ARG A 191 3.21 -17.42 7.80
C ARG A 191 2.44 -18.02 8.97
N LEU A 192 1.12 -17.86 8.99
CA LEU A 192 0.26 -18.48 10.00
C LEU A 192 0.19 -20.00 9.75
N PRO A 193 0.21 -20.83 10.81
CA PRO A 193 0.01 -22.28 10.71
C PRO A 193 -1.28 -22.63 9.95
N LEU A 194 -1.31 -23.81 9.32
CA LEU A 194 -2.55 -24.32 8.74
C LEU A 194 -3.52 -24.72 9.86
N PRO A 195 -4.84 -24.52 9.66
CA PRO A 195 -5.84 -25.03 10.59
C PRO A 195 -5.68 -26.56 10.75
N GLY A 196 -5.47 -27.04 11.98
CA GLY A 196 -5.30 -28.47 12.28
C GLY A 196 -3.93 -29.08 11.93
N GLY A 197 -2.92 -28.26 11.62
CA GLY A 197 -1.52 -28.71 11.53
C GLY A 197 -0.80 -28.67 12.89
N ASP A 198 0.44 -29.18 12.95
CA ASP A 198 1.28 -29.11 14.15
C ASP A 198 1.34 -27.68 14.71
N GLU A 199 0.73 -27.49 15.88
CA GLU A 199 0.78 -26.24 16.68
C GLU A 199 2.19 -25.98 17.25
N ASP A 200 3.14 -26.88 17.01
CA ASP A 200 4.51 -26.86 17.54
C ASP A 200 5.41 -25.78 16.91
N ARG A 201 4.90 -25.04 15.91
CA ARG A 201 5.57 -23.83 15.42
C ARG A 201 5.33 -22.67 16.39
N SER A 202 6.28 -22.45 17.29
CA SER A 202 6.33 -21.25 18.12
C SER A 202 6.35 -19.99 17.25
N LEU A 203 5.26 -19.21 17.30
CA LEU A 203 5.18 -17.90 16.68
C LEU A 203 6.15 -16.93 17.38
N PRO A 204 6.72 -15.94 16.68
CA PRO A 204 7.60 -14.97 17.32
C PRO A 204 6.83 -14.07 18.30
N PRO A 205 7.52 -13.49 19.30
CA PRO A 205 6.94 -12.52 20.21
C PRO A 205 6.40 -11.30 19.47
N PRO A 206 5.42 -10.57 20.04
CA PRO A 206 4.92 -9.32 19.48
C PRO A 206 6.03 -8.34 19.09
N ALA A 207 5.93 -7.83 17.88
CA ALA A 207 6.84 -6.86 17.30
C ALA A 207 6.07 -6.04 16.26
N GLY A 208 6.47 -4.78 16.10
CA GLY A 208 5.85 -3.81 15.22
C GLY A 208 6.26 -2.39 15.61
N THR A 209 5.74 -1.40 14.91
CA THR A 209 6.02 0.01 15.19
C THR A 209 5.03 0.58 16.20
N MET A 210 5.54 1.34 17.18
CA MET A 210 4.71 2.05 18.16
C MET A 210 3.69 2.97 17.46
N GLY A 211 2.46 3.03 17.97
CA GLY A 211 1.34 3.74 17.33
C GLY A 211 0.51 2.87 16.37
N TYR A 212 1.13 1.87 15.72
CA TYR A 212 0.44 0.95 14.81
C TYR A 212 0.21 -0.44 15.42
N LEU A 213 0.89 -0.76 16.52
CA LEU A 213 0.80 -2.05 17.17
C LEU A 213 -0.60 -2.26 17.76
N ASP A 214 -1.21 -3.40 17.43
CA ASP A 214 -2.50 -3.81 17.95
C ASP A 214 -2.44 -4.02 19.47
N PRO A 215 -3.26 -3.33 20.28
CA PRO A 215 -3.28 -3.50 21.73
C PRO A 215 -3.71 -4.91 22.16
N GLY A 216 -4.41 -5.65 21.30
CA GLY A 216 -4.75 -7.06 21.53
C GLY A 216 -3.61 -8.04 21.24
N TYR A 217 -2.53 -7.59 20.60
CA TYR A 217 -1.39 -8.44 20.22
C TYR A 217 -0.32 -8.48 21.32
N VAL A 218 -0.63 -9.17 22.41
CA VAL A 218 0.22 -9.21 23.62
C VAL A 218 1.08 -10.47 23.75
N ARG A 219 0.70 -11.56 23.09
CA ARG A 219 1.44 -12.83 23.08
C ARG A 219 1.59 -13.35 21.64
N PRO A 220 2.57 -14.23 21.38
CA PRO A 220 2.74 -14.84 20.06
C PRO A 220 1.47 -15.46 19.46
N VAL A 221 0.66 -16.13 20.29
CA VAL A 221 -0.59 -16.80 19.90
C VAL A 221 -1.66 -15.82 19.41
N ASP A 222 -1.57 -14.54 19.78
CA ASP A 222 -2.53 -13.52 19.37
C ASP A 222 -2.25 -13.01 17.94
N ALA A 223 -1.13 -13.42 17.31
CA ALA A 223 -0.80 -13.03 15.96
C ALA A 223 -1.83 -13.57 14.94
N SER A 224 -2.42 -12.66 14.19
CA SER A 224 -3.45 -12.99 13.20
C SER A 224 -3.50 -11.92 12.11
N THR A 225 -4.22 -12.17 11.03
CA THR A 225 -4.46 -11.14 10.00
C THR A 225 -5.17 -9.90 10.58
N ARG A 226 -5.84 -10.02 11.74
CA ARG A 226 -6.54 -8.92 12.41
C ARG A 226 -5.59 -7.89 13.03
N THR A 227 -4.34 -8.26 13.33
CA THR A 227 -3.34 -7.31 13.83
C THR A 227 -2.95 -6.33 12.72
N ASP A 228 -2.76 -6.83 11.49
CA ASP A 228 -2.52 -5.98 10.32
C ASP A 228 -3.73 -5.08 10.00
N VAL A 229 -4.96 -5.58 10.22
CA VAL A 229 -6.18 -4.77 10.03
C VAL A 229 -6.19 -3.58 10.98
N TYR A 230 -5.81 -3.77 12.25
CA TYR A 230 -5.70 -2.68 13.21
C TYR A 230 -4.67 -1.64 12.75
N SER A 231 -3.45 -2.07 12.42
CA SER A 231 -2.41 -1.19 11.90
C SER A 231 -2.84 -0.45 10.63
N PHE A 232 -3.63 -1.10 9.76
CA PHE A 232 -4.22 -0.46 8.59
C PHE A 232 -5.31 0.56 8.96
N GLY A 233 -6.06 0.35 10.04
CA GLY A 233 -6.99 1.35 10.60
C GLY A 233 -6.28 2.64 10.99
N VAL A 234 -5.14 2.53 11.70
CA VAL A 234 -4.28 3.67 12.03
C VAL A 234 -3.78 4.37 10.76
N LEU A 235 -3.37 3.60 9.75
CA LEU A 235 -2.95 4.12 8.45
C LEU A 235 -4.04 4.92 7.75
N LEU A 236 -5.30 4.46 7.81
CA LEU A 236 -6.43 5.20 7.25
C LEU A 236 -6.66 6.53 7.98
N LEU A 237 -6.46 6.58 9.30
CA LEU A 237 -6.51 7.83 10.04
C LEU A 237 -5.43 8.81 9.58
N GLU A 238 -4.19 8.37 9.38
CA GLU A 238 -3.13 9.24 8.84
C GLU A 238 -3.45 9.74 7.43
N VAL A 239 -4.02 8.88 6.59
CA VAL A 239 -4.46 9.24 5.23
C VAL A 239 -5.49 10.37 5.26
N LEU A 240 -6.39 10.36 6.24
CA LEU A 240 -7.45 11.36 6.41
C LEU A 240 -6.93 12.65 7.07
N SER A 241 -6.15 12.54 8.13
CA SER A 241 -5.75 13.65 9.00
C SER A 241 -4.42 14.28 8.65
N GLY A 242 -3.54 13.54 7.96
CA GLY A 242 -2.15 13.95 7.73
C GLY A 242 -1.34 14.10 9.01
N ARG A 243 -1.80 13.55 10.14
CA ARG A 243 -1.07 13.47 11.40
C ARG A 243 -0.33 12.15 11.51
N GLU A 244 0.81 12.13 12.19
CA GLU A 244 1.54 10.90 12.49
C GLU A 244 0.81 10.06 13.55
N ALA A 245 0.99 8.73 13.54
CA ALA A 245 0.39 7.83 14.51
C ALA A 245 0.72 8.18 15.96
N ILE A 246 1.93 8.68 16.22
CA ILE A 246 2.36 9.22 17.51
C ILE A 246 3.02 10.57 17.23
N ASP A 247 2.43 11.64 17.76
CA ASP A 247 2.94 12.99 17.60
C ASP A 247 2.90 13.72 18.95
N VAL A 248 4.07 13.94 19.53
CA VAL A 248 4.22 14.55 20.87
C VAL A 248 3.89 16.03 20.90
N GLU A 249 3.76 16.69 19.74
CA GLU A 249 3.33 18.08 19.67
C GLU A 249 1.82 18.23 19.93
N TYR A 250 1.06 17.13 19.84
CA TYR A 250 -0.38 17.10 20.10
C TYR A 250 -0.73 16.51 21.46
N SER A 251 -1.92 16.87 21.94
CA SER A 251 -2.57 16.26 23.10
C SER A 251 -3.98 15.80 22.71
N PRO A 252 -4.27 14.48 22.71
CA PRO A 252 -3.36 13.39 23.05
C PRO A 252 -2.30 13.14 21.94
N PRO A 253 -1.12 12.60 22.29
CA PRO A 253 -0.08 12.27 21.30
C PRO A 253 -0.46 11.12 20.37
N SER A 254 -1.28 10.17 20.84
CA SER A 254 -1.76 9.04 20.06
C SER A 254 -2.84 9.49 19.09
N LEU A 255 -2.63 9.22 17.80
CA LEU A 255 -3.62 9.51 16.76
C LEU A 255 -4.92 8.75 16.99
N VAL A 256 -4.82 7.50 17.47
CA VAL A 256 -5.98 6.66 17.78
C VAL A 256 -6.77 7.28 18.93
N ASP A 257 -6.10 7.67 20.02
CA ASP A 257 -6.76 8.24 21.20
C ASP A 257 -7.47 9.56 20.86
N TRP A 258 -6.91 10.35 19.95
CA TRP A 258 -7.56 11.56 19.44
C TRP A 258 -8.75 11.26 18.52
N ALA A 259 -8.61 10.31 17.59
CA ALA A 259 -9.61 10.07 16.55
C ALA A 259 -10.80 9.24 17.02
N THR A 260 -10.61 8.29 17.95
CA THR A 260 -11.67 7.40 18.47
C THR A 260 -12.93 8.15 18.91
N PRO A 261 -12.86 9.17 19.81
CA PRO A 261 -14.07 9.88 20.22
C PRO A 261 -14.75 10.62 19.05
N LEU A 262 -13.98 11.15 18.09
CA LEU A 262 -14.54 11.80 16.90
C LEU A 262 -15.28 10.82 15.99
N LEU A 263 -14.75 9.60 15.84
CA LEU A 263 -15.40 8.53 15.08
C LEU A 263 -16.69 8.06 15.75
N GLU A 264 -16.69 7.91 17.08
CA GLU A 264 -17.86 7.48 17.87
C GLU A 264 -18.98 8.53 17.87
N GLU A 265 -18.62 9.81 17.95
CA GLU A 265 -19.56 10.94 17.91
C GLU A 265 -19.99 11.32 16.49
N GLY A 266 -19.39 10.72 15.46
CA GLY A 266 -19.67 11.01 14.05
C GLY A 266 -19.17 12.38 13.57
N ARG A 267 -18.18 12.97 14.27
CA ARG A 267 -17.57 14.28 13.98
C ARG A 267 -16.44 14.14 12.96
N PHE A 268 -16.76 13.61 11.79
CA PHE A 268 -15.76 13.24 10.78
C PHE A 268 -15.03 14.45 10.19
N GLU A 269 -15.66 15.62 10.15
CA GLU A 269 -15.09 16.84 9.57
C GLU A 269 -13.80 17.29 10.29
N GLU A 270 -13.67 16.96 11.57
CA GLU A 270 -12.51 17.28 12.39
C GLU A 270 -11.32 16.35 12.11
N LEU A 271 -11.54 15.25 11.39
CA LEU A 271 -10.48 14.33 10.98
C LEU A 271 -9.74 14.79 9.73
N TRP A 272 -10.25 15.77 8.98
CA TRP A 272 -9.70 16.12 7.67
C TRP A 272 -8.43 16.96 7.79
N ASP A 273 -7.37 16.51 7.11
CA ASP A 273 -6.19 17.33 6.87
C ASP A 273 -6.60 18.60 6.12
N PRO A 274 -6.39 19.80 6.66
CA PRO A 274 -6.74 21.05 5.98
C PRO A 274 -6.06 21.20 4.61
N ARG A 275 -4.90 20.56 4.40
CA ARG A 275 -4.14 20.57 3.15
C ARG A 275 -4.70 19.62 2.09
N ALA A 276 -5.62 18.73 2.46
CA ALA A 276 -6.19 17.72 1.59
C ALA A 276 -7.69 17.51 1.88
N ALA A 277 -8.38 18.53 2.39
CA ALA A 277 -9.78 18.42 2.74
C ALA A 277 -10.63 18.04 1.51
N PRO A 278 -11.68 17.22 1.66
CA PRO A 278 -12.59 16.89 0.57
C PRO A 278 -13.15 18.13 -0.14
N GLU A 279 -13.01 18.20 -1.47
CA GLU A 279 -13.36 19.40 -2.23
C GLU A 279 -14.87 19.52 -2.55
N ASP A 280 -15.59 18.40 -2.51
CA ASP A 280 -17.03 18.37 -2.76
C ASP A 280 -17.74 17.26 -1.95
N ARG A 281 -19.09 17.28 -1.98
CA ARG A 281 -19.93 16.30 -1.28
C ARG A 281 -19.59 14.85 -1.63
N SER A 282 -19.11 14.59 -2.84
CA SER A 282 -18.75 13.24 -3.29
C SER A 282 -17.46 12.76 -2.64
N GLU A 283 -16.47 13.64 -2.53
CA GLU A 283 -15.25 13.38 -1.77
C GLU A 283 -15.54 13.26 -0.28
N GLU A 284 -16.43 14.09 0.26
CA GLU A 284 -16.83 14.07 1.67
C GLU A 284 -17.54 12.76 2.04
N GLU A 285 -18.49 12.30 1.21
CA GLU A 285 -19.12 10.97 1.32
C GLU A 285 -18.07 9.85 1.31
N ALA A 286 -17.04 9.97 0.46
CA ALA A 286 -15.96 8.99 0.38
C ALA A 286 -15.02 9.04 1.60
N ALA A 287 -14.71 10.22 2.13
CA ALA A 287 -13.88 10.41 3.32
C ALA A 287 -14.58 9.87 4.57
N ARG A 288 -15.90 10.13 4.72
CA ARG A 288 -16.71 9.53 5.79
C ARG A 288 -16.71 8.01 5.73
N ALA A 289 -16.90 7.42 4.55
CA ALA A 289 -16.84 5.96 4.40
C ALA A 289 -15.46 5.38 4.76
N VAL A 290 -14.37 6.13 4.52
CA VAL A 290 -13.01 5.75 4.92
C VAL A 290 -12.84 5.84 6.44
N ALA A 291 -13.37 6.89 7.07
CA ALA A 291 -13.34 7.07 8.51
C ALA A 291 -14.13 5.97 9.24
N GLU A 292 -15.34 5.64 8.76
CA GLU A 292 -16.16 4.55 9.31
C GLU A 292 -15.45 3.20 9.26
N VAL A 293 -14.81 2.86 8.14
CA VAL A 293 -14.06 1.59 8.06
C VAL A 293 -12.77 1.65 8.89
N ALA A 294 -12.13 2.81 9.04
CA ALA A 294 -11.00 2.98 9.96
C ALA A 294 -11.42 2.67 11.40
N GLY A 295 -12.55 3.22 11.87
CA GLY A 295 -13.10 2.92 13.20
C GLY A 295 -13.38 1.42 13.40
N ARG A 296 -13.98 0.76 12.40
CA ARG A 296 -14.19 -0.70 12.45
C ARG A 296 -12.86 -1.49 12.48
N CYS A 297 -11.83 -1.05 11.77
CA CYS A 297 -10.51 -1.66 11.82
C CYS A 297 -9.86 -1.54 13.21
N LEU A 298 -10.16 -0.46 13.93
CA LEU A 298 -9.64 -0.16 15.27
C LEU A 298 -10.46 -0.78 16.41
N ALA A 299 -11.46 -1.61 16.11
CA ALA A 299 -12.28 -2.25 17.13
C ALA A 299 -11.42 -3.00 18.17
N PRO A 300 -11.70 -2.87 19.48
CA PRO A 300 -10.92 -3.51 20.53
C PRO A 300 -10.84 -5.04 20.37
N ALA A 301 -11.97 -5.67 20.04
CA ALA A 301 -12.02 -7.10 19.77
C ALA A 301 -11.62 -7.40 18.32
N ALA A 302 -10.60 -8.24 18.14
CA ALA A 302 -10.09 -8.64 16.82
C ALA A 302 -11.18 -9.29 15.92
N GLY A 303 -12.18 -9.93 16.52
CA GLY A 303 -13.30 -10.55 15.81
C GLY A 303 -14.25 -9.56 15.13
N ASP A 304 -14.39 -8.36 15.70
CA ASP A 304 -15.31 -7.33 15.21
C ASP A 304 -14.72 -6.50 14.06
N ARG A 305 -13.40 -6.59 13.89
CA ARG A 305 -12.69 -5.94 12.78
C ARG A 305 -13.18 -6.54 11.45
N PRO A 306 -13.13 -5.80 10.33
CA PRO A 306 -13.33 -6.35 9.00
C PRO A 306 -12.11 -7.15 8.55
N SER A 307 -12.26 -8.00 7.54
CA SER A 307 -11.16 -8.55 6.77
C SER A 307 -10.61 -7.49 5.81
N MET A 308 -9.35 -7.61 5.38
CA MET A 308 -8.80 -6.67 4.39
C MET A 308 -9.54 -6.72 3.04
N ALA A 309 -10.17 -7.84 2.69
CA ALA A 309 -11.03 -7.94 1.51
C ALA A 309 -12.30 -7.06 1.63
N GLU A 310 -12.91 -7.01 2.82
CA GLU A 310 -14.04 -6.12 3.10
C GLU A 310 -13.59 -4.65 3.09
N VAL A 311 -12.43 -4.34 3.68
CA VAL A 311 -11.84 -2.99 3.63
C VAL A 311 -11.62 -2.54 2.18
N VAL A 312 -11.04 -3.38 1.32
CA VAL A 312 -10.90 -3.12 -0.12
C VAL A 312 -12.24 -2.83 -0.77
N THR A 313 -13.29 -3.58 -0.41
CA THR A 313 -14.63 -3.39 -0.97
C THR A 313 -15.19 -2.01 -0.62
N VAL A 314 -15.06 -1.58 0.63
CA VAL A 314 -15.48 -0.23 1.08
C VAL A 314 -14.69 0.86 0.37
N LEU A 315 -13.35 0.79 0.38
CA LEU A 315 -12.49 1.79 -0.24
C LEU A 315 -12.71 1.88 -1.76
N ARG A 316 -12.95 0.74 -2.43
CA ARG A 316 -13.26 0.70 -3.86
C ARG A 316 -14.62 1.32 -4.16
N ALA A 317 -15.62 1.08 -3.32
CA ALA A 317 -16.93 1.72 -3.44
C ALA A 317 -16.83 3.24 -3.26
N ALA A 318 -16.10 3.71 -2.23
CA ALA A 318 -15.83 5.14 -2.00
C ALA A 318 -15.13 5.77 -3.22
N ASN A 319 -14.08 5.13 -3.74
CA ASN A 319 -13.36 5.62 -4.91
C ASN A 319 -14.21 5.64 -6.20
N ARG A 320 -15.08 4.63 -6.42
CA ARG A 320 -15.97 4.57 -7.60
C ARG A 320 -17.09 5.61 -7.54
N ARG A 321 -17.77 5.76 -6.40
CA ARG A 321 -18.85 6.76 -6.21
C ARG A 321 -18.30 8.16 -6.47
N ARG A 322 -17.09 8.45 -6.00
CA ARG A 322 -16.37 9.68 -6.29
C ARG A 322 -16.25 9.94 -7.79
N LEU A 323 -15.73 8.96 -8.54
CA LEU A 323 -15.49 9.06 -9.99
C LEU A 323 -16.78 9.16 -10.80
N TRP A 324 -17.83 8.43 -10.43
CA TRP A 324 -19.12 8.48 -11.13
C TRP A 324 -19.77 9.87 -11.03
N ARG A 325 -19.84 10.44 -9.82
CA ARG A 325 -20.40 11.78 -9.60
C ARG A 325 -19.53 12.86 -10.24
N TRP A 326 -18.21 12.70 -10.26
CA TRP A 326 -17.31 13.58 -11.00
C TRP A 326 -17.60 13.56 -12.51
N ALA A 327 -17.79 12.37 -13.09
CA ALA A 327 -18.09 12.23 -14.52
C ALA A 327 -19.43 12.91 -14.91
N LEU A 328 -20.45 12.85 -14.05
CA LEU A 328 -21.74 13.53 -14.24
C LEU A 328 -21.64 15.07 -14.16
N ARG A 329 -20.60 15.60 -13.51
CA ARG A 329 -20.37 17.06 -13.35
C ARG A 329 -19.57 17.68 -14.48
N ARG A 330 -18.99 16.89 -15.39
CA ARG A 330 -18.29 17.45 -16.57
C ARG A 330 -19.30 18.23 -17.42
N PRO A 331 -19.12 19.55 -17.65
CA PRO A 331 -19.92 20.25 -18.62
C PRO A 331 -19.69 19.59 -19.97
N GLY A 332 -20.73 18.93 -20.50
CA GLY A 332 -20.69 18.35 -21.82
C GLY A 332 -20.30 19.43 -22.83
N LYS A 333 -19.37 19.10 -23.73
CA LYS A 333 -19.24 19.82 -25.01
C LYS A 333 -20.64 19.93 -25.57
N ARG A 334 -21.24 21.12 -25.53
CA ARG A 334 -22.47 21.43 -26.25
C ARG A 334 -22.17 21.15 -27.72
N SER A 335 -22.64 20.02 -28.21
CA SER A 335 -22.78 19.79 -29.64
C SER A 335 -23.63 20.94 -30.17
N ARG A 336 -23.01 21.83 -30.96
CA ARG A 336 -23.74 22.84 -31.71
C ARG A 336 -24.86 22.14 -32.49
N PRO A 337 -26.10 22.63 -32.47
CA PRO A 337 -27.12 22.09 -33.37
C PRO A 337 -26.66 22.34 -34.82
N PRO A 338 -26.92 21.42 -35.75
CA PRO A 338 -26.66 21.67 -37.16
C PRO A 338 -27.52 22.87 -37.60
N ASN A 339 -26.89 23.87 -38.18
CA ASN A 339 -27.56 24.97 -38.86
C ASN A 339 -28.46 24.39 -39.97
N GLY A 340 -29.76 24.34 -39.71
CA GLY A 340 -30.76 24.23 -40.76
C GLY A 340 -30.76 25.54 -41.56
N ARG A 341 -30.08 25.54 -42.71
CA ARG A 341 -30.35 26.54 -43.75
C ARG A 341 -31.63 26.11 -44.46
N ASN A 342 -32.70 26.84 -44.18
CA ASN A 342 -33.92 26.81 -44.96
C ASN A 342 -33.66 27.27 -46.39
N SER A 343 -34.24 26.48 -47.29
CA SER A 343 -34.74 26.78 -48.62
C SER A 343 -34.80 28.26 -49.01
N VAL A 344 -34.10 28.58 -50.10
CA VAL A 344 -34.42 29.71 -50.97
C VAL A 344 -35.57 29.27 -51.87
N SER A 345 -36.73 29.90 -51.71
CA SER A 345 -37.81 29.94 -52.69
C SER A 345 -38.43 31.33 -52.54
N ASP A 346 -38.23 32.18 -53.55
CA ASP A 346 -39.17 33.20 -54.01
C ASP A 346 -38.51 34.07 -55.08
N VAL A 347 -38.76 33.75 -56.36
CA VAL A 347 -38.94 34.75 -57.42
C VAL A 347 -39.93 34.19 -58.44
N ALA A 348 -41.17 34.67 -58.40
CA ALA A 348 -42.08 34.66 -59.54
C ALA A 348 -43.04 35.87 -59.44
N GLY A 349 -42.96 36.76 -60.45
CA GLY A 349 -44.08 37.53 -61.02
C GLY A 349 -44.69 38.66 -60.20
N SER A 350 -44.32 39.91 -60.52
CA SER A 350 -45.12 40.84 -61.35
C SER A 350 -44.44 42.18 -61.50
#